data_AF-A0A839IN06-F1
#
_entry.id   AF-A0A839IN06-F1
#
_cell.length_a   1.000
_cell.length_b   1.000
_cell.length_c   1.000
_cell.angle_alpha   90.00
_cell.angle_beta   90.00
_cell.angle_gamma   90.00
#
_symmetry.space_group_name_H-M   'P 1'
#
loop_
_entity.id
_entity.type
_entity.pdbx_description
1 polymer ?
#
loop_
_entity_poly.entity_id
_entity_poly.type
_entity_poly.pdbx_seq_one_letter_code
_entity_poly.pdbx_strand_id
1 'polypeptide(L)' 'MDVLPENWLALQIFLQCQTQWRVIAGMGGAFYQGLDYPSVDVVIRLQAPKKKRRKTFQAVQLIEQGALSRINEKN' A
#
# COMPACT_ATOMS: atom_id res chain seq x y z
N MET A 1 17.07 -1.10 10.39
CA MET A 1 16.79 -0.26 9.21
C MET A 1 15.57 0.54 9.59
N ASP A 2 15.76 1.82 9.89
CA ASP A 2 14.70 2.63 10.49
C ASP A 2 13.97 3.42 9.41
N VAL A 3 12.66 3.52 9.56
CA VAL A 3 11.81 4.28 8.65
C VAL A 3 11.92 5.75 9.04
N LEU A 4 12.27 6.62 8.09
CA LEU A 4 12.34 8.05 8.35
C LEU A 4 10.99 8.56 8.92
N PRO A 5 10.98 9.45 9.93
CA PRO A 5 9.75 9.85 10.62
C PRO A 5 8.64 10.36 9.69
N GLU A 6 9.02 11.00 8.59
CA GLU A 6 8.10 11.51 7.57
C GLU A 6 7.36 10.41 6.78
N ASN A 7 7.92 9.21 6.69
CA ASN A 7 7.33 8.05 6.01
C ASN A 7 6.58 7.12 6.96
N TRP A 8 6.70 7.32 8.28
CA TRP A 8 6.08 6.47 9.29
C TRP A 8 4.57 6.36 9.12
N LEU A 9 3.89 7.49 8.90
CA LEU A 9 2.44 7.52 8.69
C LEU A 9 2.03 6.70 7.45
N ALA A 10 2.79 6.80 6.36
CA ALA A 10 2.51 6.05 5.14
C ALA A 10 2.70 4.54 5.36
N LEU A 11 3.75 4.14 6.10
CA LEU A 11 3.95 2.75 6.47
C LEU A 11 2.82 2.21 7.35
N GLN A 12 2.39 2.96 8.37
CA GLN A 12 1.28 2.53 9.23
C GLN A 12 -0.01 2.33 8.43
N ILE A 13 -0.31 3.24 7.50
CA ILE A 13 -1.48 3.12 6.62
C ILE A 13 -1.35 1.91 5.70
N PHE A 14 -0.17 1.69 5.09
CA PHE A 14 0.10 0.52 4.27
C PHE A 14 -0.12 -0.78 5.06
N LEU A 15 0.43 -0.88 6.28
CA LEU A 15 0.28 -2.06 7.14
C LEU A 15 -1.18 -2.30 7.55
N GLN A 16 -1.97 -1.25 7.77
CA GLN A 16 -3.41 -1.40 8.03
C GLN A 16 -4.19 -1.87 6.79
N CYS A 17 -3.69 -1.59 5.60
CA CYS A 17 -4.28 -2.05 4.34
C CYS A 17 -3.65 -3.35 3.82
N GLN A 18 -2.76 -4.01 4.57
CA GLN A 18 -1.94 -5.12 4.07
C GLN A 18 -2.75 -6.35 3.62
N THR A 19 -4.01 -6.45 4.01
CA THR A 19 -4.94 -7.53 3.61
C THR A 19 -5.83 -7.15 2.43
N GLN A 20 -5.80 -5.88 2.01
CA GLN A 20 -6.71 -5.31 1.00
C GLN A 20 -6.07 -5.33 -0.38
N TRP A 21 -5.61 -6.49 -0.83
CA TRP A 21 -5.02 -6.67 -2.16
C TRP A 21 -6.07 -7.03 -3.20
N ARG A 22 -5.96 -6.44 -4.38
CA ARG A 22 -6.61 -6.91 -5.59
C ARG A 22 -5.76 -8.02 -6.20
N VAL A 23 -6.31 -9.23 -6.20
CA VAL A 23 -5.62 -10.44 -6.65
C VAL A 23 -6.39 -11.06 -7.81
N ILE A 24 -5.68 -11.36 -8.90
CA ILE A 24 -6.19 -12.22 -9.97
C ILE A 24 -5.62 -13.62 -9.75
N ALA A 25 -6.48 -14.60 -9.54
CA ALA A 25 -6.10 -16.01 -9.45
C ALA A 25 -6.43 -16.73 -10.77
N GLY A 26 -5.50 -17.54 -11.25
CA GLY A 26 -5.67 -18.37 -12.46
C GLY A 26 -4.81 -19.63 -12.42
N MET A 27 -4.78 -20.37 -13.53
CA MET A 27 -4.06 -21.65 -13.63
C MET A 27 -2.55 -21.54 -13.35
N GLY A 28 -1.95 -20.35 -13.47
CA GLY A 28 -0.54 -20.07 -13.19
C GLY A 28 -0.24 -19.51 -11.80
N GLY A 29 -1.22 -19.48 -10.89
CA GLY A 29 -1.09 -18.93 -9.54
C GLY A 29 -1.87 -17.64 -9.31
N ALA A 30 -1.51 -16.93 -8.23
CA ALA A 30 -2.08 -15.65 -7.86
C ALA A 30 -1.17 -14.50 -8.30
N PHE A 31 -1.74 -13.50 -8.97
CA PHE A 31 -1.05 -12.27 -9.35
C PHE A 31 -1.64 -11.08 -8.61
N TYR A 32 -0.81 -10.35 -7.88
CA TYR A 32 -1.22 -9.19 -7.11
C TYR A 32 -1.14 -7.95 -7.99
N GLN A 33 -2.25 -7.26 -8.19
CA GLN A 33 -2.29 -6.07 -9.04
C GLN A 33 -1.96 -4.78 -8.29
N GLY A 34 -2.27 -4.75 -6.99
CA GLY A 34 -2.17 -3.57 -6.15
C GLY A 34 -3.16 -3.62 -4.99
N LEU A 35 -3.07 -2.66 -4.09
CA LEU A 35 -4.02 -2.41 -3.03
C LEU A 35 -5.34 -1.88 -3.60
N ASP A 36 -6.43 -2.15 -2.90
CA ASP A 36 -7.70 -1.51 -3.16
C ASP A 36 -7.66 -0.03 -2.73
N TYR A 37 -7.44 0.87 -3.69
CA TYR A 37 -7.31 2.31 -3.41
C TYR A 37 -8.51 2.95 -2.70
N PRO A 38 -9.78 2.59 -2.98
CA PRO A 38 -10.91 3.02 -2.16
C PRO A 38 -10.75 2.69 -0.67
N SER A 39 -10.32 1.47 -0.34
CA SER A 39 -10.03 1.06 1.04
C SER A 39 -8.87 1.85 1.65
N VAL A 40 -7.79 2.05 0.89
CA VAL A 40 -6.64 2.87 1.31
C VAL A 40 -7.07 4.32 1.60
N ASP A 41 -7.91 4.89 0.74
CA ASP A 41 -8.42 6.26 0.86
C ASP A 41 -9.30 6.44 2.12
N VAL A 42 -10.07 5.41 2.52
CA VAL A 42 -10.77 5.42 3.83
C VAL A 42 -9.78 5.54 4.98
N VAL A 43 -8.73 4.72 5.00
CA VAL A 43 -7.72 4.72 6.08
C VAL A 43 -6.95 6.05 6.11
N ILE A 44 -6.57 6.58 4.93
CA ILE A 44 -5.94 7.91 4.81
C ILE A 44 -6.86 9.00 5.34
N ARG A 45 -8.17 8.94 5.06
CA ARG A 45 -9.12 9.93 5.58
C ARG A 45 -9.21 9.92 7.10
N LEU A 46 -9.13 8.75 7.72
CA LEU A 46 -9.20 8.57 9.17
C LEU A 46 -7.92 9.03 9.90
N GLN A 47 -6.74 8.88 9.27
CA GLN A 47 -5.46 9.07 9.97
C GLN A 47 -4.65 10.29 9.53
N ALA A 48 -4.78 10.71 8.26
CA ALA A 48 -3.97 11.80 7.72
C ALA A 48 -4.74 13.13 7.69
N PRO A 49 -4.12 14.24 8.14
CA PRO A 49 -4.68 15.58 7.97
C PRO A 49 -4.99 15.87 6.50
N LYS A 50 -6.11 16.55 6.22
CA LYS A 50 -6.58 16.83 4.84
C LYS A 50 -5.48 17.37 3.91
N LYS A 51 -4.64 18.28 4.41
CA LYS A 51 -3.51 18.87 3.68
C LYS A 51 -2.39 17.89 3.32
N LYS A 52 -2.25 16.80 4.07
CA LYS A 52 -1.21 15.77 3.86
C LYS A 52 -1.69 14.55 3.08
N ARG A 53 -3.01 14.32 2.97
CA ARG A 53 -3.59 13.10 2.36
C ARG A 53 -2.99 12.74 1.01
N ARG A 54 -2.81 13.73 0.12
CA ARG A 54 -2.23 13.48 -1.21
C ARG A 54 -0.76 13.00 -1.13
N LYS A 55 0.07 13.66 -0.31
CA LYS A 55 1.46 13.24 -0.09
C LYS A 55 1.53 11.87 0.58
N THR A 56 0.65 11.60 1.54
CA THR A 56 0.54 10.30 2.21
C THR A 56 0.16 9.20 1.22
N PHE A 57 -0.82 9.44 0.33
CA PHE A 57 -1.20 8.47 -0.70
C PHE A 57 -0.03 8.13 -1.62
N GLN A 58 0.70 9.15 -2.11
CA GLN A 58 1.89 8.94 -2.95
C GLN A 58 2.96 8.11 -2.22
N ALA A 59 3.17 8.36 -0.93
CA ALA A 59 4.12 7.58 -0.14
C ALA A 59 3.66 6.11 0.04
N VAL A 60 2.35 5.86 0.22
CA VAL A 60 1.79 4.50 0.25
C VAL A 60 2.00 3.79 -1.09
N GLN A 61 1.82 4.48 -2.22
CA GLN A 61 2.07 3.90 -3.55
C GLN A 61 3.54 3.49 -3.75
N LEU A 62 4.50 4.23 -3.18
CA LEU A 62 5.91 3.84 -3.24
C LEU A 62 6.18 2.56 -2.45
N ILE A 63 5.55 2.40 -1.27
CA ILE A 63 5.65 1.17 -0.48
C ILE A 63 4.99 0.00 -1.22
N GLU A 64 3.81 0.24 -1.79
CA GLU A 64 3.09 -0.73 -2.62
C GLU A 64 3.93 -1.22 -3.80
N GLN A 65 4.58 -0.32 -4.54
CA GLN A 65 5.46 -0.70 -5.65
C GLN A 65 6.60 -1.61 -5.19
N GLY A 66 7.23 -1.27 -4.06
CA GLY A 66 8.23 -2.12 -3.43
C GLY A 66 7.67 -3.51 -3.07
N ALA A 67 6.49 -3.56 -2.44
CA ALA A 67 5.84 -4.82 -2.08
C ALA A 67 5.47 -5.66 -3.31
N LEU A 68 4.86 -5.05 -4.33
CA LEU A 68 4.48 -5.72 -5.58
C LEU A 68 5.68 -6.34 -6.29
N SER A 69 6.84 -5.65 -6.30
CA SER A 69 8.06 -6.18 -6.91
C SER A 69 8.55 -7.47 -6.27
N ARG A 70 8.27 -7.68 -4.98
CA ARG A 70 8.63 -8.91 -4.25
C ARG A 70 7.54 -9.95 -4.28
N ILE A 71 6.28 -9.55 -4.14
CA ILE A 71 5.14 -10.48 -4.10
C ILE A 71 4.94 -11.17 -5.46
N ASN A 72 5.17 -10.45 -6.56
CA ASN A 72 5.06 -10.99 -7.92
C ASN A 72 6.39 -11.48 -8.49
N GLU A 73 7.48 -11.46 -7.70
CA GLU A 73 8.75 -12.04 -8.12
C GLU A 73 8.55 -13.54 -8.36
N LYS A 74 8.86 -14.02 -9.57
CA LYS A 74 8.78 -15.45 -9.86
C LYS A 74 9.85 -16.16 -9.03
N ASN A 75 9.43 -17.07 -8.15
CA ASN A 75 10.33 -18.08 -7.57
C ASN A 75 10.99 -18.90 -8.69
#